data_AF-A0A6M3JQA3-F1
#
_entry.id   AF-A0A6M3JQA3-F1
#
_cell.length_a   1.000
_cell.length_b   1.000
_cell.length_c   1.000
_cell.angle_alpha   90.00
_cell.angle_beta   90.00
_cell.angle_gamma   90.00
#
_symmetry.space_group_name_H-M   'P 1'
#
loop_
_entity.id
_entity.type
_entity.pdbx_description
1 polymer ?
#
loop_
_entity_poly.entity_id
_entity_poly.type
_entity_poly.pdbx_seq_one_letter_code
_entity_poly.pdbx_strand_id
1 'polypeptide(L)'
;MKVKSLNSRPYIKKNATVLSTDLFYFDKENNTFSQEISTLGVKPEDLESQIFDDACDVGFWLKSKKTADLMLFSFEKSDYNNEELAGWNFKSDEGLKVLIIND
;
A
#
# COMPACT_ATOMS: atom_id res chain seq x y z
N MET A 1 -26.01 -20.56 -2.66
CA MET A 1 -24.82 -19.74 -2.32
C MET A 1 -25.12 -18.28 -2.62
N LYS A 2 -25.14 -17.41 -1.61
CA LYS A 2 -25.31 -15.96 -1.83
C LYS A 2 -23.97 -15.41 -2.31
N VAL A 3 -23.90 -15.02 -3.57
CA VAL A 3 -22.79 -14.24 -4.13
C VAL A 3 -22.86 -12.88 -3.44
N LYS A 4 -21.91 -12.57 -2.56
CA LYS A 4 -21.81 -11.23 -1.98
C LYS A 4 -21.54 -10.28 -3.13
N SER A 5 -22.47 -9.35 -3.35
CA SER A 5 -22.35 -8.28 -4.33
C SER A 5 -21.01 -7.56 -4.13
N LEU A 6 -20.27 -7.39 -5.23
CA LEU A 6 -19.01 -6.64 -5.29
C LEU A 6 -19.15 -5.15 -4.94
N ASN A 7 -20.37 -4.68 -4.61
CA ASN A 7 -20.67 -3.26 -4.33
C ASN A 7 -20.48 -2.85 -2.87
N SER A 8 -19.87 -3.67 -2.02
CA SER A 8 -19.61 -3.32 -0.61
C SER A 8 -18.14 -3.04 -0.30
N ARG A 9 -17.29 -2.83 -1.31
CA ARG A 9 -15.90 -2.42 -1.09
C ARG A 9 -15.86 -0.88 -0.97
N PRO A 10 -15.23 -0.32 0.08
CA PRO A 10 -15.12 1.12 0.25
C PRO A 10 -14.54 1.72 -1.03
N TYR A 11 -15.09 2.86 -1.43
CA TYR A 11 -14.87 3.54 -2.71
C TYR A 11 -13.40 3.48 -3.14
N ILE A 12 -13.06 2.56 -4.04
CA ILE A 12 -11.78 2.61 -4.73
C ILE A 12 -11.89 3.82 -5.65
N LYS A 13 -11.22 4.94 -5.28
CA LYS A 13 -11.10 6.10 -6.17
C LYS A 13 -10.71 5.61 -7.56
N LYS A 14 -11.22 6.25 -8.61
CA LYS A 14 -11.02 5.85 -10.01
C LYS A 14 -9.53 5.73 -10.42
N ASN A 15 -8.62 6.29 -9.60
CA ASN A 15 -7.17 6.29 -9.76
C ASN A 15 -6.41 5.64 -8.58
N ALA A 16 -7.07 4.88 -7.69
CA ALA A 16 -6.37 4.25 -6.57
C ALA A 16 -5.38 3.21 -7.09
N THR A 17 -4.12 3.32 -6.69
CA THR A 17 -3.10 2.35 -7.08
C THR A 17 -3.41 1.00 -6.43
N VAL A 18 -3.52 -0.02 -7.28
CA VAL A 18 -3.64 -1.42 -6.85
C VAL A 18 -2.33 -2.10 -7.19
N LEU A 19 -1.51 -2.38 -6.19
CA LEU A 19 -0.30 -3.18 -6.35
C LEU A 19 -0.59 -4.63 -5.96
N SER A 20 0.20 -5.55 -6.46
CA SER A 20 0.06 -6.97 -6.14
C SER A 20 1.17 -7.39 -5.17
N THR A 21 0.85 -8.24 -4.19
CA THR A 21 1.81 -8.67 -3.15
C THR A 21 2.97 -9.49 -3.72
N ASP A 22 2.91 -9.92 -4.98
CA ASP A 22 4.00 -10.61 -5.68
C ASP A 22 5.14 -9.69 -6.09
N LEU A 23 4.89 -8.38 -6.12
CA LEU A 23 5.90 -7.35 -6.33
C LEU A 23 6.71 -7.08 -5.06
N PHE A 24 6.33 -7.62 -3.91
CA PHE A 24 6.94 -7.32 -2.62
C PHE A 24 7.69 -8.52 -2.05
N TYR A 25 8.81 -8.24 -1.39
CA TYR A 25 9.41 -9.17 -0.46
C TYR A 25 8.57 -9.23 0.82
N PHE A 26 8.40 -10.40 1.44
CA PHE A 26 7.65 -10.54 2.70
C PHE A 26 8.54 -11.08 3.81
N ASP A 27 8.77 -10.24 4.81
CA ASP A 27 9.38 -10.60 6.07
C ASP A 27 8.32 -11.18 7.02
N LYS A 28 8.43 -12.48 7.28
CA LYS A 28 7.51 -13.22 8.15
C LYS A 28 7.70 -12.91 9.63
N GLU A 29 8.89 -12.50 10.05
CA GLU A 29 9.17 -12.22 11.46
C GLU A 29 8.49 -10.92 11.89
N ASN A 30 8.54 -9.91 11.02
CA ASN A 30 7.97 -8.59 11.26
C ASN A 30 6.58 -8.39 10.65
N ASN A 31 6.06 -9.37 9.90
CA ASN A 31 4.82 -9.28 9.12
C ASN A 31 4.80 -8.07 8.16
N THR A 32 5.94 -7.82 7.52
CA THR A 32 6.18 -6.63 6.70
C THR A 32 6.43 -7.02 5.25
N PHE A 33 5.67 -6.44 4.34
CA PHE A 33 6.02 -6.39 2.92
C PHE A 33 7.00 -5.25 2.67
N SER A 34 8.03 -5.44 1.86
CA SER A 34 8.94 -4.36 1.47
C SER A 34 9.28 -4.40 -0.01
N GLN A 35 9.43 -3.21 -0.60
CA GLN A 35 9.92 -3.06 -1.98
C GLN A 35 10.44 -1.63 -2.26
N GLU A 36 11.42 -1.52 -3.15
CA GLU A 36 11.90 -0.27 -3.73
C GLU A 36 10.87 0.32 -4.71
N ILE A 37 10.66 1.64 -4.64
CA ILE A 37 9.64 2.31 -5.44
C ILE A 37 9.93 2.20 -6.94
N SER A 38 11.20 2.23 -7.33
CA SER A 38 11.63 2.04 -8.73
C SER A 38 11.17 0.71 -9.32
N THR A 39 11.05 -0.33 -8.48
CA THR A 39 10.64 -1.69 -8.89
C THR A 39 9.12 -1.82 -9.03
N LEU A 40 8.34 -0.96 -8.37
CA LEU A 40 6.88 -1.00 -8.43
C LEU A 40 6.31 -0.43 -9.74
N GLY A 41 7.14 0.25 -10.54
CA GLY A 41 6.69 0.91 -11.77
C GLY A 41 5.75 2.09 -11.50
N VAL A 42 5.81 2.66 -10.30
CA VAL A 42 5.04 3.82 -9.83
C VAL A 42 6.03 4.94 -9.52
N LYS A 43 5.70 6.19 -9.85
CA LYS A 43 6.57 7.31 -9.48
C LYS A 43 6.34 7.71 -8.02
N PRO A 44 7.37 8.23 -7.31
CA PRO A 44 7.20 8.81 -5.98
C PRO A 44 6.01 9.77 -5.87
N GLU A 45 5.87 10.67 -6.85
CA GLU A 45 4.77 11.66 -6.86
C GLU A 45 3.37 11.01 -6.91
N ASP A 46 3.23 9.84 -7.58
CA ASP A 46 1.95 9.12 -7.67
C ASP A 46 1.57 8.51 -6.31
N LEU A 47 2.57 8.06 -5.53
CA LEU A 47 2.35 7.54 -4.18
C LEU A 47 2.08 8.69 -3.20
N GLU A 48 2.84 9.78 -3.30
CA GLU A 48 2.66 10.97 -2.47
C GLU A 48 1.29 11.61 -2.69
N SER A 49 0.82 11.72 -3.94
CA SER A 49 -0.53 12.22 -4.21
C SER A 49 -1.60 11.39 -3.48
N GLN A 50 -1.45 10.07 -3.38
CA GLN A 50 -2.38 9.23 -2.63
C GLN A 50 -2.28 9.38 -1.11
N ILE A 51 -1.15 9.88 -0.62
CA ILE A 51 -0.96 10.18 0.81
C ILE A 51 -1.50 11.59 1.15
N PHE A 52 -1.43 12.54 0.22
CA PHE A 52 -1.65 13.96 0.53
C PHE A 52 -2.89 14.60 -0.13
N ASP A 53 -3.55 13.95 -1.10
CA ASP A 53 -4.55 14.62 -1.98
C ASP A 53 -5.97 14.73 -1.40
N ASP A 54 -6.31 14.10 -0.27
CA ASP A 54 -7.39 14.60 0.61
C ASP A 54 -7.38 13.91 1.99
N ALA A 55 -7.90 14.64 2.99
CA ALA A 55 -7.95 14.26 4.40
C ALA A 55 -8.81 13.02 4.72
N CYS A 56 -9.22 12.23 3.73
CA CYS A 56 -10.25 11.21 3.92
C CYS A 56 -9.81 9.77 3.63
N ASP A 57 -8.85 9.46 2.76
CA ASP A 57 -8.42 8.07 2.55
C ASP A 57 -6.94 7.98 2.16
N VAL A 58 -6.08 7.87 3.17
CA VAL A 58 -4.63 7.88 3.02
C VAL A 58 -4.11 6.46 2.84
N GLY A 59 -3.86 5.99 1.62
CA GLY A 59 -3.35 4.63 1.42
C GLY A 59 -3.44 4.08 0.00
N PHE A 60 -3.15 2.78 -0.14
CA PHE A 60 -3.29 2.04 -1.40
C PHE A 60 -3.74 0.60 -1.16
N TRP A 61 -4.21 -0.05 -2.22
CA TRP A 61 -4.70 -1.42 -2.13
C TRP A 61 -3.62 -2.42 -2.54
N LEU A 62 -3.42 -3.45 -1.72
CA LEU A 62 -2.65 -4.62 -2.09
C LEU A 62 -3.56 -5.80 -2.43
N LYS A 63 -3.33 -6.38 -3.61
CA LYS A 63 -3.95 -7.63 -4.02
C LYS A 63 -3.11 -8.81 -3.58
N SER A 64 -3.66 -9.62 -2.69
CA SER A 64 -3.06 -10.88 -2.24
C SER A 64 -2.89 -11.85 -3.41
N LYS A 65 -1.65 -12.30 -3.67
CA LYS A 65 -1.39 -13.36 -4.65
C LYS A 65 -2.06 -14.68 -4.26
N LYS A 66 -2.18 -14.95 -2.94
CA LYS A 66 -2.67 -16.24 -2.43
C LYS A 66 -4.19 -16.35 -2.48
N THR A 67 -4.89 -15.28 -2.13
CA THR A 67 -6.36 -15.30 -1.97
C THR A 67 -7.08 -14.48 -3.02
N ALA A 68 -6.36 -13.67 -3.81
CA ALA A 68 -6.89 -12.66 -4.74
C ALA A 68 -7.72 -11.54 -4.07
N ASP A 69 -7.77 -11.51 -2.74
CA ASP A 69 -8.44 -10.46 -1.98
C ASP A 69 -7.65 -9.15 -2.03
N LEU A 70 -8.38 -8.05 -1.90
CA LEU A 70 -7.81 -6.71 -1.77
C LEU A 70 -7.79 -6.32 -0.30
N MET A 71 -6.65 -5.81 0.14
CA MET A 71 -6.45 -5.25 1.47
C MET A 71 -6.00 -3.80 1.35
N LEU A 72 -6.63 -2.92 2.12
CA LEU A 72 -6.24 -1.53 2.20
C LEU A 72 -5.06 -1.40 3.17
N PHE A 73 -4.03 -0.69 2.73
CA PHE A 73 -2.91 -0.29 3.55
C PHE A 73 -2.94 1.22 3.70
N SER A 74 -3.21 1.66 4.93
CA SER A 74 -3.28 3.07 5.26
C SER A 74 -1.89 3.59 5.61
N PHE A 75 -1.58 4.81 5.18
CA PHE A 75 -0.31 5.45 5.51
C PHE A 75 -0.16 5.60 7.03
N GLU A 76 1.04 5.29 7.52
CA GLU A 76 1.39 5.44 8.92
C GLU A 76 2.36 6.59 9.13
N LYS A 77 3.46 6.62 8.36
CA LYS A 77 4.50 7.65 8.47
C LYS A 77 5.49 7.57 7.30
N SER A 78 6.25 8.65 7.12
CA SER A 78 7.46 8.67 6.30
C SER A 78 8.70 8.49 7.19
N ASP A 79 9.70 7.77 6.70
CA ASP A 79 11.00 7.66 7.34
C ASP A 79 12.01 8.56 6.60
N TYR A 80 12.82 9.29 7.36
CA TYR A 80 13.82 10.22 6.84
C TYR A 80 15.21 9.85 7.35
N ASN A 81 16.23 9.98 6.50
CA ASN A 81 17.63 9.85 6.84
C ASN A 81 18.34 11.18 6.55
N ASN A 82 18.74 11.92 7.58
CA ASN A 82 19.39 13.23 7.45
C ASN A 82 18.65 14.19 6.51
N GLU A 83 17.34 14.36 6.71
CA GLU A 83 16.42 15.20 5.92
C GLU A 83 16.02 14.63 4.54
N GLU A 84 16.66 13.57 4.07
CA GLU A 84 16.27 12.87 2.85
C GLU A 84 15.18 11.83 3.13
N LEU A 85 14.15 11.78 2.27
CA LEU A 85 13.08 10.79 2.38
C LEU A 85 13.62 9.40 2.05
N ALA A 86 13.62 8.50 3.03
CA ALA A 86 14.09 7.12 2.88
C ALA A 86 12.97 6.14 2.50
N GLY A 87 11.71 6.48 2.81
CA GLY A 87 10.57 5.66 2.42
C GLY A 87 9.28 5.99 3.16
N TRP A 88 8.25 5.19 2.87
CA TRP A 88 6.90 5.33 3.41
C TRP A 88 6.44 4.02 4.05
N ASN A 89 5.87 4.12 5.25
CA ASN A 89 5.30 3.01 5.99
C ASN A 89 3.78 3.05 5.92
N PHE A 90 3.19 1.87 5.73
CA PHE A 90 1.76 1.67 5.69
C PHE A 90 1.37 0.45 6.52
N LYS A 91 0.13 0.44 7.01
CA LYS A 91 -0.42 -0.66 7.81
C LYS A 91 -1.84 -1.02 7.39
N SER A 92 -2.18 -2.29 7.54
CA SER A 92 -3.57 -2.74 7.46
C SER A 92 -4.20 -2.87 8.85
N ASP A 93 -5.53 -2.92 8.89
CA ASP A 93 -6.29 -3.17 10.12
C ASP A 93 -5.99 -4.55 10.73
N GLU A 94 -5.46 -5.48 9.94
CA GLU A 94 -5.07 -6.84 10.36
C GLU A 94 -3.65 -6.91 10.92
N GLY A 95 -2.93 -5.78 10.99
CA GLY A 95 -1.58 -5.70 11.55
C GLY A 95 -0.46 -6.09 10.60
N LEU A 96 -0.75 -6.27 9.30
CA LEU A 96 0.29 -6.36 8.27
C LEU A 96 0.87 -4.98 7.99
N LYS A 97 2.15 -4.94 7.64
CA LYS A 97 2.87 -3.71 7.32
C LYS A 97 3.36 -3.73 5.88
N VAL A 98 3.49 -2.55 5.28
CA VAL A 98 4.18 -2.36 4.00
C VAL A 98 5.18 -1.23 4.16
N LEU A 99 6.40 -1.46 3.73
CA LEU A 99 7.46 -0.48 3.62
C LEU A 99 7.78 -0.28 2.13
N ILE A 100 7.58 0.93 1.63
CA ILE A 100 8.05 1.33 0.30
C ILE A 100 9.33 2.13 0.50
N ILE A 101 10.44 1.65 -0.05
CA ILE A 101 11.75 2.27 0.06
C ILE A 101 11.90 3.27 -1.10
N ASN A 102 12.35 4.48 -0.78
CA ASN A 102 12.67 5.50 -1.77
C ASN A 102 14.15 5.34 -2.17
N ASP A 103 14.40 4.90 -3.41
CA ASP A 103 15.71 4.57 -3.97
C ASP A 103 16.14 5.48 -5.13
#